data_AF-A0A3L6TFL5-F1
#
_entry.id   AF-A0A3L6TFL5-F1
#
_cell.length_a   1.000
_cell.length_b   1.000
_cell.length_c   1.000
_cell.angle_alpha   90.00
_cell.angle_beta   90.00
_cell.angle_gamma   90.00
#
_symmetry.space_group_name_H-M   'P 1'
#
loop_
_entity.id
_entity.type
_entity.pdbx_description
1 polymer ?
#
loop_
_entity_poly.entity_id
_entity_poly.type
_entity_poly.pdbx_seq_one_letter_code
_entity_poly.pdbx_strand_id
1 'polypeptide(L)'
;MWNIKVQASKDGGDDGEDNINEERKKGTPTKVAWYFPVITRLQRMFANKKEAKLLRWHDEGRNKDTMLRHPADCAQRRYIDNTYGWFGDDPRNIRFALSTDRMNPYGNMSTSHSTWPVLLSIMDPPPWFCNKRKYIMLSMLVSGPKQPGDRIDVFLRPLVDDLQLLWKGVSVRDAIANDRFTLHAMLMTTISDNPAHRNLSGQRKRKGQGCSHCLSETCSLWLRNSNKFAYMGHRRWLPRNHPY
;
A
#
# COMPACT_ATOMS: atom_id res chain seq x y z
N MET A 1 18.01 0.28 -8.59
CA MET A 1 17.51 1.07 -7.45
C MET A 1 17.34 2.48 -7.98
N TRP A 2 16.14 3.06 -7.88
CA TRP A 2 15.89 4.41 -8.40
C TRP A 2 15.81 5.38 -7.22
N ASN A 3 16.52 6.50 -7.32
CA ASN A 3 16.48 7.57 -6.34
C ASN A 3 15.52 8.66 -6.79
N ILE A 4 14.43 8.83 -6.05
CA ILE A 4 13.47 9.90 -6.29
C ILE A 4 13.78 11.02 -5.30
N LYS A 5 14.21 12.15 -5.84
CA LYS A 5 14.49 13.37 -5.07
C LYS A 5 13.33 14.34 -5.31
N VAL A 6 12.58 14.67 -4.26
CA VAL A 6 11.52 15.67 -4.33
C VAL A 6 12.04 16.96 -3.70
N GLN A 7 12.11 18.03 -4.50
CA GLN A 7 12.38 19.39 -4.04
C GLN A 7 11.05 20.09 -3.76
N ALA A 8 10.93 20.75 -2.61
CA ALA A 8 9.85 21.73 -2.43
C ALA A 8 10.27 23.03 -3.13
N SER A 9 9.43 23.58 -4.02
CA SER A 9 9.53 25.00 -4.34
C SER A 9 9.15 25.78 -3.08
N LYS A 10 9.92 26.83 -2.77
CA LYS A 10 9.39 27.89 -1.91
C LYS A 10 8.23 28.51 -2.70
N ASP A 11 7.02 28.45 -2.18
CA ASP A 11 5.95 29.30 -2.68
C ASP A 11 6.37 30.73 -2.35
N GLY A 12 6.82 31.46 -3.37
CA GLY A 12 7.08 32.88 -3.29
C GLY A 12 5.75 33.60 -3.16
N GLY A 13 5.47 34.14 -1.98
CA GLY A 13 4.72 35.38 -1.93
C GLY A 13 5.68 36.48 -2.34
N ASP A 14 5.35 37.21 -3.39
CA ASP A 14 6.11 38.40 -3.79
C ASP A 14 5.13 39.46 -4.30
N ASP A 15 4.98 40.51 -3.50
CA ASP A 15 4.70 41.84 -4.00
C ASP A 15 6.07 42.51 -4.14
N GLY A 16 6.59 42.64 -5.36
CA GLY A 16 7.80 43.44 -5.62
C GLY A 16 8.65 43.00 -6.81
N GLU A 17 8.61 43.79 -7.88
CA GLU A 17 9.37 43.60 -9.12
C GLU A 17 10.91 43.66 -8.97
N ASP A 18 11.55 43.02 -9.95
CA ASP A 18 12.93 43.19 -10.46
C ASP A 18 14.13 42.56 -9.72
N ASN A 19 14.56 41.39 -10.21
CA ASN A 19 15.76 41.31 -11.08
C ASN A 19 15.98 39.89 -11.64
N ILE A 20 16.19 39.86 -12.95
CA ILE A 20 16.55 38.68 -13.74
C ILE A 20 18.02 38.36 -13.43
N ASN A 21 18.27 37.21 -12.79
CA ASN A 21 19.34 36.22 -13.04
C ASN A 21 19.68 35.43 -11.76
N GLU A 22 18.75 34.61 -11.26
CA GLU A 22 19.12 33.55 -10.32
C GLU A 22 19.34 32.24 -11.09
N GLU A 23 20.61 31.89 -11.29
CA GLU A 23 21.00 30.49 -11.45
C GLU A 23 20.33 29.70 -10.33
N ARG A 24 19.35 28.85 -10.68
CA ARG A 24 18.68 27.95 -9.73
C ARG A 24 19.74 27.02 -9.13
N LYS A 25 20.34 27.44 -8.01
CA LYS A 25 21.20 26.59 -7.17
C LYS A 25 20.38 25.34 -6.87
N LYS A 26 20.85 24.17 -7.33
CA LYS A 26 20.22 22.86 -7.04
C LYS A 26 20.20 22.66 -5.52
N GLY A 27 19.15 23.14 -4.87
CA GLY A 27 18.96 22.99 -3.43
C GLY A 27 18.89 21.52 -3.03
N THR A 28 19.39 21.19 -1.85
CA THR A 28 19.29 19.84 -1.28
C THR A 28 17.82 19.38 -1.28
N PRO A 29 17.50 18.18 -1.78
CA PRO A 29 16.13 17.67 -1.78
C PRO A 29 15.54 17.69 -0.38
N THR A 30 14.32 18.21 -0.22
CA THR A 30 13.63 18.28 1.06
C THR A 30 13.27 16.89 1.59
N LYS A 31 13.05 15.92 0.67
CA LYS A 31 12.80 14.50 0.98
C LYS A 31 13.40 13.60 -0.09
N VAL A 32 13.86 12.42 0.33
CA VAL A 32 14.42 11.39 -0.55
C VAL A 32 13.61 10.12 -0.40
N ALA A 33 13.19 9.54 -1.52
CA ALA A 33 12.57 8.24 -1.56
C ALA A 33 13.41 7.25 -2.37
N TRP A 34 13.58 6.07 -1.81
CA TRP A 34 14.25 4.94 -2.45
C TRP A 34 13.19 4.02 -3.02
N TYR A 35 13.22 3.80 -4.34
CA TYR A 35 12.29 2.90 -5.01
C TYR A 35 12.96 1.57 -5.36
N PHE A 36 12.27 0.48 -5.03
CA PHE A 36 12.68 -0.89 -5.26
C PHE A 36 11.69 -1.57 -6.22
N PRO A 37 12.06 -1.74 -7.52
CA PRO A 37 11.17 -2.30 -8.53
C PRO A 37 10.55 -3.63 -8.12
N VAL A 38 9.25 -3.78 -8.35
CA VAL A 38 8.48 -4.95 -7.93
C VAL A 38 8.54 -6.03 -9.00
N ILE A 39 8.40 -5.62 -10.27
CA ILE A 39 8.31 -6.53 -11.42
C ILE A 39 9.53 -7.45 -11.52
N THR A 40 10.74 -6.90 -11.38
CA THR A 40 11.99 -7.68 -11.48
C THR A 40 12.12 -8.72 -10.37
N ARG A 41 11.53 -8.47 -9.19
CA ARG A 41 11.50 -9.45 -8.10
C ARG A 41 10.55 -10.59 -8.39
N LEU A 42 9.36 -10.29 -8.91
CA LEU A 42 8.41 -11.33 -9.35
C LEU A 42 9.00 -12.20 -10.47
N GLN A 43 9.66 -11.59 -11.46
CA GLN A 43 10.37 -12.32 -12.51
C GLN A 43 11.38 -13.33 -11.94
N ARG A 44 12.15 -12.92 -10.91
CA ARG A 44 13.11 -13.81 -10.24
C ARG A 44 12.44 -14.91 -9.43
N MET A 45 11.28 -14.64 -8.81
CA MET A 45 10.51 -15.66 -8.10
C MET A 45 9.99 -16.72 -9.08
N PHE A 46 9.38 -16.33 -10.20
CA PHE A 46 8.91 -17.28 -11.21
C PHE A 46 10.03 -18.02 -11.95
N ALA A 47 11.23 -17.43 -12.04
CA ALA A 47 12.42 -18.10 -12.55
C ALA A 47 12.97 -19.20 -11.60
N ASN A 48 12.45 -19.32 -10.38
CA ASN A 48 12.80 -20.38 -9.44
C ASN A 48 11.63 -21.36 -9.27
N LYS A 49 11.83 -22.64 -9.63
CA LYS A 49 10.79 -23.68 -9.55
C LYS A 49 10.13 -23.79 -8.17
N LYS A 50 10.91 -23.68 -7.08
CA LYS A 50 10.39 -23.80 -5.71
C LYS A 50 9.48 -22.61 -5.37
N GLU A 51 9.90 -21.41 -5.74
CA GLU A 51 9.13 -20.18 -5.47
C GLU A 51 7.88 -20.09 -6.35
N ALA A 52 7.99 -20.39 -7.64
CA ALA A 52 6.86 -20.47 -8.55
C ALA A 52 5.76 -21.42 -8.02
N LYS A 53 6.14 -22.57 -7.46
CA LYS A 53 5.20 -23.52 -6.85
C LYS A 53 4.53 -22.94 -5.61
N LEU A 54 5.27 -22.19 -4.78
CA LEU A 54 4.71 -21.54 -3.60
C LEU A 54 3.72 -20.44 -4.00
N LEU A 55 4.01 -19.65 -5.03
CA LEU A 55 3.11 -18.58 -5.51
C LEU A 55 1.78 -19.11 -6.06
N ARG A 56 1.77 -20.33 -6.63
CA ARG A 56 0.55 -21.01 -7.14
C ARG A 56 -0.22 -21.79 -6.07
N TRP A 57 0.33 -21.87 -4.85
CA TRP A 57 -0.19 -22.76 -3.81
C TRP A 57 -1.63 -22.45 -3.41
N HIS A 58 -2.01 -21.16 -3.41
CA HIS A 58 -3.38 -20.74 -3.06
C HIS A 58 -4.48 -21.42 -3.88
N ASP A 59 -4.16 -21.89 -5.09
CA ASP A 59 -5.10 -22.57 -5.96
C ASP A 59 -4.84 -24.09 -6.00
N GLU A 60 -3.57 -24.49 -6.17
CA GLU A 60 -3.18 -25.88 -6.42
C GLU A 60 -2.99 -26.72 -5.17
N GLY A 61 -2.56 -26.09 -4.07
CA GLY A 61 -2.18 -26.77 -2.84
C GLY A 61 -3.14 -26.52 -1.67
N ARG A 62 -4.09 -25.62 -1.84
CA ARG A 62 -5.04 -25.23 -0.80
C ARG A 62 -6.25 -26.16 -0.78
N ASN A 63 -6.68 -26.56 0.41
CA ASN A 63 -7.98 -27.23 0.59
C ASN A 63 -9.12 -26.21 0.41
N LYS A 64 -10.05 -26.49 -0.51
CA LYS A 64 -11.20 -25.63 -0.86
C LYS A 64 -12.47 -26.14 -0.18
N ASP A 65 -12.46 -26.15 1.16
CA ASP A 65 -13.63 -26.49 1.97
C ASP A 65 -14.42 -25.24 2.40
N THR A 66 -15.37 -25.39 3.32
CA THR A 66 -16.20 -24.28 3.81
C THR A 66 -15.51 -23.43 4.88
N MET A 67 -14.22 -23.68 5.18
CA MET A 67 -13.50 -23.03 6.28
C MET A 67 -12.59 -21.90 5.78
N LEU A 68 -12.39 -20.88 6.61
CA LEU A 68 -11.42 -19.81 6.33
C LEU A 68 -10.01 -20.27 6.70
N ARG A 69 -9.21 -20.66 5.71
CA ARG A 69 -7.86 -21.24 5.89
C ARG A 69 -6.75 -20.34 5.36
N HIS A 70 -7.07 -19.52 4.38
CA HIS A 70 -6.12 -18.69 3.65
C HIS A 70 -6.78 -17.35 3.29
N PRO A 71 -6.02 -16.27 3.06
CA PRO A 71 -6.55 -15.05 2.44
C PRO A 71 -7.33 -15.28 1.14
N ALA A 72 -7.14 -16.45 0.49
CA ALA A 72 -7.91 -16.80 -0.68
C ALA A 72 -9.40 -17.10 -0.42
N ASP A 73 -9.77 -17.40 0.82
CA ASP A 73 -11.14 -17.73 1.20
C ASP A 73 -11.98 -16.47 1.50
N CYS A 74 -11.34 -15.30 1.52
CA CYS A 74 -12.03 -14.06 1.86
C CYS A 74 -13.07 -13.67 0.80
N ALA A 75 -14.16 -13.05 1.24
CA ALA A 75 -15.24 -12.61 0.36
C ALA A 75 -14.73 -11.63 -0.72
N GLN A 76 -13.75 -10.80 -0.39
CA GLN A 76 -13.15 -9.85 -1.32
C GLN A 76 -12.45 -10.55 -2.49
N ARG A 77 -11.70 -11.63 -2.23
CA ARG A 77 -11.04 -12.38 -3.32
C ARG A 77 -12.06 -13.10 -4.20
N ARG A 78 -13.07 -13.73 -3.60
CA ARG A 78 -14.18 -14.33 -4.37
C ARG A 78 -14.88 -13.32 -5.27
N TYR A 79 -15.14 -12.11 -4.76
CA TYR A 79 -15.72 -11.03 -5.56
C TYR A 79 -14.81 -10.62 -6.72
N ILE A 80 -13.51 -10.43 -6.46
CA ILE A 80 -12.52 -10.09 -7.48
C ILE A 80 -12.44 -11.16 -8.56
N ASP A 81 -12.30 -12.43 -8.17
CA ASP A 81 -12.14 -13.55 -9.10
C ASP A 81 -13.40 -13.72 -9.97
N ASN A 82 -14.60 -13.51 -9.40
CA ASN A 82 -15.85 -13.50 -10.16
C ASN A 82 -15.96 -12.29 -11.11
N THR A 83 -15.43 -11.13 -10.73
CA THR A 83 -15.47 -9.91 -11.55
C THR A 83 -14.46 -9.96 -12.69
N TYR A 84 -13.29 -10.54 -12.42
CA TYR A 84 -12.15 -10.63 -13.34
C TYR A 84 -11.75 -12.10 -13.50
N GLY A 85 -12.63 -12.91 -14.09
CA GLY A 85 -12.39 -14.36 -14.29
C GLY A 85 -11.04 -14.65 -14.93
N TRP A 86 -10.69 -13.93 -16.00
CA TRP A 86 -9.38 -14.02 -16.67
C TRP A 86 -8.19 -13.85 -15.72
N PHE A 87 -8.33 -13.08 -14.64
CA PHE A 87 -7.31 -12.89 -13.62
C PHE A 87 -7.34 -14.03 -12.58
N GLY A 88 -8.53 -14.45 -12.17
CA GLY A 88 -8.76 -15.54 -11.22
C GLY A 88 -8.34 -16.91 -11.74
N ASP A 89 -8.53 -17.16 -13.03
CA ASP A 89 -8.34 -18.46 -13.69
C ASP A 89 -6.86 -18.86 -13.84
N ASP A 90 -5.93 -17.90 -13.85
CA ASP A 90 -4.50 -18.20 -13.87
C ASP A 90 -3.92 -18.15 -12.44
N PRO A 91 -3.52 -19.29 -11.85
CA PRO A 91 -2.98 -19.35 -10.49
C PRO A 91 -1.62 -18.68 -10.35
N ARG A 92 -1.00 -18.23 -11.45
CA ARG A 92 0.25 -17.46 -11.44
C ARG A 92 0.02 -15.98 -11.22
N ASN A 93 -1.22 -15.48 -11.34
CA ASN A 93 -1.53 -14.07 -11.11
C ASN A 93 -1.47 -13.72 -9.62
N ILE A 94 -0.83 -12.58 -9.31
CA ILE A 94 -0.42 -12.23 -7.95
C ILE A 94 -1.33 -11.19 -7.31
N ARG A 95 -1.69 -11.42 -6.04
CA ARG A 95 -2.46 -10.46 -5.22
C ARG A 95 -1.59 -9.91 -4.09
N PHE A 96 -1.51 -8.59 -4.03
CA PHE A 96 -0.75 -7.87 -3.00
C PHE A 96 -1.64 -7.33 -1.88
N ALA A 97 -1.09 -7.29 -0.67
CA ALA A 97 -1.52 -6.38 0.37
C ALA A 97 -0.46 -5.29 0.55
N LEU A 98 -0.85 -4.01 0.50
CA LEU A 98 0.06 -2.89 0.74
C LEU A 98 -0.01 -2.48 2.20
N SER A 99 1.14 -2.49 2.88
CA SER A 99 1.25 -2.01 4.25
C SER A 99 2.15 -0.79 4.32
N THR A 100 1.73 0.21 5.09
CA THR A 100 2.55 1.41 5.26
C THR A 100 2.24 2.10 6.58
N ASP A 101 3.29 2.58 7.24
CA ASP A 101 3.18 3.32 8.49
C ASP A 101 4.45 4.17 8.70
N ARG A 102 4.36 5.15 9.60
CA ARG A 102 5.49 5.92 10.09
C ARG A 102 6.30 5.08 11.08
N MET A 103 7.58 4.89 10.81
CA MET A 103 8.52 4.29 11.76
C MET A 103 9.65 5.25 12.13
N ASN A 104 10.14 5.15 13.36
CA ASN A 104 11.37 5.81 13.78
C ASN A 104 12.48 4.75 13.97
N PRO A 105 13.45 4.65 13.06
CA PRO A 105 14.49 3.62 13.14
C PRO A 105 15.48 3.84 14.29
N TYR A 106 15.53 5.04 14.88
CA TYR A 106 16.43 5.36 16.00
C TYR A 106 15.75 5.23 17.38
N GLY A 107 14.50 4.76 17.42
CA GLY A 107 13.75 4.58 18.67
C GLY A 107 13.66 5.87 19.49
N ASN A 108 13.85 5.76 20.81
CA ASN A 108 13.83 6.91 21.72
C ASN A 108 15.10 7.79 21.63
N MET A 109 16.15 7.34 20.92
CA MET A 109 17.44 8.05 20.90
C MET A 109 17.43 9.28 19.99
N SER A 110 16.49 9.38 19.07
CA SER A 110 16.32 10.55 18.22
C SER A 110 14.90 10.62 17.67
N THR A 111 14.21 11.74 17.90
CA THR A 111 12.90 12.04 17.30
C THR A 111 13.01 12.85 16.00
N SER A 112 14.24 13.15 15.57
CA SER A 112 14.51 14.03 14.43
C SER A 112 14.42 13.33 13.08
N HIS A 113 14.30 12.00 13.05
CA HIS A 113 14.20 11.21 11.83
C HIS A 113 12.91 10.37 11.79
N SER A 114 12.27 10.37 10.64
CA SER A 114 11.10 9.55 10.37
C SER A 114 11.30 8.81 9.06
N THR A 115 11.07 7.50 9.09
CA THR A 115 11.10 6.67 7.90
C THR A 115 9.69 6.17 7.62
N TRP A 116 9.33 6.13 6.34
CA TRP A 116 8.02 5.65 5.91
C TRP A 116 8.22 4.51 4.90
N PRO A 117 8.24 3.25 5.35
CA PRO A 117 8.28 2.10 4.46
C PRO A 117 6.93 1.89 3.77
N VAL A 118 6.99 1.52 2.49
CA VAL A 118 5.85 0.97 1.75
C VAL A 118 6.18 -0.48 1.43
N LEU A 119 5.42 -1.39 2.03
CA LEU A 119 5.60 -2.83 1.94
C LEU A 119 4.50 -3.43 1.07
N LEU A 120 4.86 -4.39 0.23
CA LEU A 120 3.93 -5.24 -0.49
C LEU A 120 4.07 -6.68 -0.03
N SER A 121 3.04 -7.20 0.63
CA SER A 121 2.96 -8.61 0.99
C SER A 121 2.28 -9.40 -0.13
N ILE A 122 2.91 -10.48 -0.59
CA ILE A 122 2.30 -11.42 -1.53
C ILE A 122 1.33 -12.31 -0.75
N MET A 123 0.07 -12.36 -1.18
CA MET A 123 -1.03 -13.00 -0.46
C MET A 123 -1.37 -14.42 -0.97
N ASP A 124 -0.51 -14.98 -1.81
CA ASP A 124 -0.71 -16.26 -2.53
C ASP A 124 0.11 -17.47 -2.03
N PRO A 125 1.26 -17.31 -1.35
CA PRO A 125 1.97 -18.41 -0.71
C PRO A 125 1.13 -19.15 0.33
N PRO A 126 1.58 -20.31 0.84
CA PRO A 126 0.93 -20.95 1.97
C PRO A 126 0.87 -20.06 3.23
N PRO A 127 -0.11 -20.24 4.14
CA PRO A 127 -0.27 -19.40 5.35
C PRO A 127 1.00 -19.27 6.20
N TRP A 128 1.79 -20.34 6.29
CA TRP A 128 3.06 -20.36 7.04
C TRP A 128 4.21 -19.61 6.35
N PHE A 129 4.01 -19.17 5.11
CA PHE A 129 4.94 -18.37 4.31
C PHE A 129 4.47 -16.93 4.06
N CYS A 130 3.17 -16.62 3.98
CA CYS A 130 2.65 -15.31 3.56
C CYS A 130 3.28 -14.10 4.30
N ASN A 131 3.59 -14.26 5.59
CA ASN A 131 4.17 -13.21 6.42
C ASN A 131 5.69 -13.34 6.64
N LYS A 132 6.37 -14.21 5.88
CA LYS A 132 7.83 -14.31 5.96
C LYS A 132 8.46 -13.16 5.19
N ARG A 133 9.60 -12.66 5.68
CA ARG A 133 10.37 -11.53 5.11
C ARG A 133 10.55 -11.61 3.59
N LYS A 134 10.69 -12.82 3.03
CA LYS A 134 10.84 -13.04 1.59
C LYS A 134 9.61 -12.60 0.76
N TYR A 135 8.41 -12.74 1.31
CA TYR A 135 7.14 -12.42 0.65
C TYR A 135 6.60 -11.04 1.04
N ILE A 136 7.29 -10.33 1.94
CA ILE A 136 7.05 -8.94 2.29
C ILE A 136 8.11 -8.08 1.61
N MET A 137 7.76 -7.54 0.46
CA MET A 137 8.64 -6.74 -0.39
C MET A 137 8.64 -5.28 0.04
N LEU A 138 9.77 -4.78 0.52
CA LEU A 138 9.99 -3.33 0.59
C LEU A 138 9.96 -2.78 -0.84
N SER A 139 8.95 -2.00 -1.17
CA SER A 139 8.77 -1.37 -2.49
C SER A 139 9.27 0.07 -2.49
N MET A 140 9.16 0.75 -1.34
CA MET A 140 9.61 2.12 -1.18
C MET A 140 10.09 2.39 0.23
N LEU A 141 11.07 3.28 0.34
CA LEU A 141 11.50 3.84 1.62
C LEU A 141 11.58 5.36 1.49
N VAL A 142 10.64 6.08 2.08
CA VAL A 142 10.69 7.55 2.14
C VAL A 142 11.41 7.96 3.42
N SER A 143 12.54 8.64 3.27
CA SER A 143 13.36 9.13 4.37
C SER A 143 13.28 10.65 4.46
N GLY A 144 13.14 11.15 5.68
CA GLY A 144 13.18 12.58 5.96
C GLY A 144 12.89 12.88 7.43
N PRO A 145 13.16 14.11 7.89
CA PRO A 145 12.90 14.46 9.29
C PRO A 145 11.40 14.48 9.65
N LYS A 146 10.52 14.59 8.65
CA LYS A 146 9.05 14.64 8.83
C LYS A 146 8.34 13.71 7.86
N GLN A 147 7.21 13.16 8.31
CA GLN A 147 6.33 12.29 7.51
C GLN A 147 5.95 12.91 6.15
N PRO A 148 5.77 12.11 5.08
CA PRO A 148 5.31 12.58 3.76
C PRO A 148 4.02 13.41 3.86
N GLY A 149 3.11 13.04 4.77
CA GLY A 149 1.81 13.70 4.92
C GLY A 149 0.96 13.50 3.67
N ASP A 150 0.20 14.52 3.28
CA ASP A 150 -0.72 14.47 2.14
C ASP A 150 -0.01 14.30 0.79
N ARG A 151 1.31 14.57 0.71
CA ARG A 151 2.12 14.43 -0.52
C ARG A 151 2.71 13.02 -0.72
N ILE A 152 2.12 12.00 -0.09
CA ILE A 152 2.58 10.61 -0.22
C ILE A 152 2.36 10.07 -1.63
N ASP A 153 1.33 10.56 -2.32
CA ASP A 153 0.98 10.28 -3.71
C ASP A 153 2.15 10.49 -4.68
N VAL A 154 2.89 11.59 -4.54
CA VAL A 154 4.08 11.91 -5.36
C VAL A 154 5.13 10.81 -5.24
N PHE A 155 5.33 10.31 -4.01
CA PHE A 155 6.29 9.23 -3.79
C PHE A 155 5.78 7.90 -4.33
N LEU A 156 4.49 7.60 -4.17
CA LEU A 156 3.89 6.32 -4.60
C LEU A 156 3.81 6.16 -6.12
N ARG A 157 3.94 7.23 -6.90
CA ARG A 157 3.82 7.20 -8.36
C ARG A 157 4.55 6.04 -9.08
N PRO A 158 5.86 5.81 -8.90
CA PRO A 158 6.56 4.67 -9.51
C PRO A 158 5.96 3.30 -9.14
N LEU A 159 5.47 3.15 -7.90
CA LEU A 159 4.84 1.90 -7.49
C LEU A 159 3.48 1.74 -8.19
N VAL A 160 2.71 2.82 -8.31
CA VAL A 160 1.46 2.83 -9.07
C VAL A 160 1.72 2.48 -10.55
N ASP A 161 2.78 3.02 -11.15
CA ASP A 161 3.15 2.72 -12.53
C ASP A 161 3.53 1.22 -12.70
N ASP A 162 4.30 0.62 -11.78
CA ASP A 162 4.58 -0.83 -11.77
C ASP A 162 3.29 -1.66 -11.62
N LEU A 163 2.37 -1.25 -10.74
CA LEU A 163 1.08 -1.94 -10.55
C LEU A 163 0.18 -1.84 -11.78
N GLN A 164 0.16 -0.70 -12.47
CA GLN A 164 -0.57 -0.53 -13.72
C GLN A 164 0.01 -1.39 -14.84
N LEU A 165 1.33 -1.50 -14.91
CA LEU A 165 2.00 -2.37 -15.88
C LEU A 165 1.72 -3.86 -15.58
N LEU A 166 1.76 -4.25 -14.31
CA LEU A 166 1.37 -5.60 -13.88
C LEU A 166 -0.10 -5.89 -14.15
N TRP A 167 -1.00 -4.92 -13.99
CA TRP A 167 -2.41 -5.12 -14.33
C TRP A 167 -2.60 -5.38 -15.83
N LYS A 168 -1.90 -4.62 -16.70
CA LYS A 168 -1.90 -4.83 -18.16
C LYS A 168 -1.25 -6.15 -18.58
N GLY A 169 -0.29 -6.63 -17.79
CA GLY A 169 0.41 -7.88 -18.03
C GLY A 169 1.87 -7.68 -18.41
N VAL A 170 2.75 -8.51 -17.83
CA VAL A 170 4.18 -8.51 -18.11
C VAL A 170 4.62 -9.92 -18.52
N SER A 171 5.39 -10.03 -19.59
CA SER A 171 5.92 -11.33 -20.01
C SER A 171 7.01 -11.82 -19.03
N VAL A 172 6.78 -12.98 -18.41
CA VAL A 172 7.65 -13.60 -17.41
C VAL A 172 7.91 -15.06 -17.77
N ARG A 173 9.09 -15.59 -17.45
CA ARG A 173 9.40 -17.02 -17.60
C ARG A 173 8.92 -17.77 -16.36
N ASP A 174 8.11 -18.81 -16.56
CA ASP A 174 7.78 -19.80 -15.53
C ASP A 174 8.81 -20.93 -15.57
N ALA A 175 9.57 -21.09 -14.50
CA ALA A 175 10.57 -22.15 -14.42
C ALA A 175 9.95 -23.55 -14.33
N ILE A 176 8.68 -23.68 -13.91
CA ILE A 176 7.99 -24.98 -13.82
C ILE A 176 7.63 -25.46 -15.22
N ALA A 177 6.86 -24.68 -15.97
CA ALA A 177 6.47 -24.98 -17.35
C ALA A 177 7.64 -24.85 -18.35
N ASN A 178 8.71 -24.15 -17.94
CA ASN A 178 9.83 -23.78 -18.81
C ASN A 178 9.40 -22.94 -20.02
N ASP A 179 8.33 -22.16 -19.88
CA ASP A 179 7.76 -21.32 -20.93
C ASP A 179 7.51 -19.90 -20.41
N ARG A 180 7.17 -18.98 -21.32
CA ARG A 180 6.76 -17.62 -20.99
C ARG A 180 5.25 -17.58 -20.79
N PHE A 181 4.84 -16.75 -19.84
CA PHE A 181 3.43 -16.43 -19.62
C PHE A 181 3.29 -14.93 -19.38
N THR A 182 2.06 -14.45 -19.47
CA THR A 182 1.73 -13.07 -19.12
C THR A 182 1.35 -13.04 -17.65
N LEU A 183 2.25 -12.50 -16.82
CA LEU A 183 2.00 -12.30 -15.40
C LEU A 183 1.14 -11.06 -15.20
N HIS A 184 0.02 -11.23 -14.50
CA HIS A 184 -0.74 -10.12 -13.96
C HIS A 184 -0.61 -10.03 -12.45
N ALA A 185 -0.72 -8.81 -11.91
CA ALA A 185 -0.83 -8.63 -10.47
C ALA A 185 -1.76 -7.46 -10.12
N MET A 186 -2.31 -7.50 -8.91
CA MET A 186 -3.19 -6.44 -8.41
C MET A 186 -2.93 -6.14 -6.93
N LEU A 187 -3.29 -4.92 -6.53
CA LEU A 187 -3.40 -4.55 -5.12
C LEU A 187 -4.78 -4.92 -4.61
N MET A 188 -4.86 -5.94 -3.74
CA MET A 188 -6.12 -6.44 -3.19
C MET A 188 -6.55 -5.66 -1.95
N THR A 189 -5.63 -5.33 -1.06
CA THR A 189 -5.97 -4.65 0.20
C THR A 189 -4.86 -3.73 0.70
N THR A 190 -5.21 -2.81 1.58
CA THR A 190 -4.27 -1.92 2.27
C THR A 190 -4.34 -2.15 3.78
N ILE A 191 -3.21 -2.35 4.42
CA ILE A 191 -3.07 -2.58 5.85
C ILE A 191 -2.35 -1.38 6.45
N SER A 192 -3.10 -0.53 7.14
CA SER A 192 -2.60 0.73 7.68
C SER A 192 -3.40 1.11 8.92
N ASP A 193 -2.77 1.82 9.86
CA ASP A 193 -3.50 2.49 10.92
C ASP A 193 -4.35 3.65 10.35
N ASN A 194 -5.23 4.24 11.18
CA ASN A 194 -6.11 5.31 10.72
C ASN A 194 -5.34 6.54 10.17
N PRO A 195 -4.28 7.04 10.83
CA PRO A 195 -3.41 8.08 10.29
C PRO A 195 -2.83 7.78 8.91
N ALA A 196 -2.21 6.61 8.72
CA ALA A 196 -1.61 6.21 7.45
C ALA A 196 -2.66 5.97 6.37
N HIS A 197 -3.80 5.37 6.73
CA HIS A 197 -4.93 5.19 5.82
C HIS A 197 -5.44 6.52 5.26
N ARG A 198 -5.56 7.54 6.10
CA ARG A 198 -6.00 8.88 5.68
C ARG A 198 -5.03 9.52 4.69
N ASN A 199 -3.72 9.37 4.92
CA ASN A 199 -2.71 9.84 3.98
C ASN A 199 -2.80 9.10 2.64
N LEU A 200 -2.97 7.77 2.66
CA LEU A 200 -3.11 6.94 1.45
C LEU A 200 -4.38 7.26 0.64
N SER A 201 -5.50 7.51 1.32
CA SER A 201 -6.80 7.78 0.71
C SER A 201 -7.00 9.25 0.34
N GLY A 202 -6.07 10.14 0.69
CA GLY A 202 -6.24 11.60 0.54
C GLY A 202 -7.33 12.19 1.43
N GLN A 203 -7.79 11.44 2.45
CA GLN A 203 -8.83 11.91 3.37
C GLN A 203 -8.28 12.98 4.31
N ARG A 204 -8.88 14.17 4.29
CA ARG A 204 -8.48 15.29 5.16
C ARG A 204 -8.78 15.02 6.63
N LYS A 205 -7.87 15.45 7.51
CA LYS A 205 -8.09 15.47 8.95
C LYS A 205 -9.11 16.55 9.32
N ARG A 206 -10.35 16.15 9.58
CA ARG A 206 -11.38 17.02 10.18
C ARG A 206 -11.68 16.57 11.61
N LYS A 207 -11.77 17.54 12.53
CA LYS A 207 -12.14 17.28 13.94
C LYS A 207 -13.52 16.59 13.99
N GLY A 208 -13.67 15.57 14.83
CA GLY A 208 -14.91 14.81 14.95
C GLY A 208 -15.19 13.80 13.81
N GLN A 209 -14.41 13.83 12.71
CA GLN A 209 -14.58 12.89 11.59
C GLN A 209 -13.60 11.74 11.74
N GLY A 210 -13.89 10.88 12.72
CA GLY A 210 -13.07 9.72 13.08
C GLY A 210 -13.15 8.58 12.07
N CYS A 211 -14.32 8.35 11.50
CA CYS A 211 -14.59 7.19 10.65
C CYS A 211 -14.17 7.44 9.19
N SER A 212 -13.30 6.57 8.65
CA SER A 212 -12.85 6.60 7.25
C SER A 212 -13.95 6.24 6.24
N HIS A 213 -15.05 5.65 6.70
CA HIS A 213 -16.21 5.31 5.88
C HIS A 213 -17.29 6.39 5.91
N CYS A 214 -17.70 6.84 7.11
CA CYS A 214 -18.75 7.84 7.25
C CYS A 214 -18.28 9.26 6.91
N LEU A 215 -16.99 9.56 7.07
CA LEU A 215 -16.42 10.87 6.77
C LEU A 215 -17.19 12.01 7.44
N SER A 216 -17.80 12.91 6.65
CA SER A 216 -18.62 14.03 7.13
C SER A 216 -19.86 13.59 7.92
N GLU A 217 -20.34 12.39 7.68
CA GLU A 217 -21.50 11.81 8.36
C GLU A 217 -21.12 11.06 9.65
N THR A 218 -19.87 11.19 10.11
CA THR A 218 -19.46 10.62 11.39
C THR A 218 -20.26 11.26 12.52
N CYS A 219 -21.10 10.45 13.19
CA CYS A 219 -21.82 10.88 14.38
C CYS A 219 -20.85 11.04 15.55
N SER A 220 -20.45 12.30 15.81
CA SER A 220 -19.50 12.64 16.87
C SER A 220 -20.04 13.76 17.75
N LEU A 221 -19.73 13.68 19.04
CA LEU A 221 -20.09 14.65 20.06
C LEU A 221 -18.81 15.15 20.72
N TRP A 222 -18.63 16.47 20.78
CA TRP A 222 -17.51 17.06 21.53
C TRP A 222 -17.85 17.15 23.01
N LEU A 223 -17.08 16.45 23.84
CA LEU A 223 -17.20 16.47 25.28
C LEU A 223 -16.32 17.57 25.87
N ARG A 224 -16.93 18.73 26.16
CA ARG A 224 -16.24 19.95 26.63
C ARG A 224 -15.30 19.70 27.82
N ASN A 225 -15.76 18.95 28.82
CA ASN A 225 -15.00 18.74 30.06
C ASN A 225 -13.77 17.82 29.88
N SER A 226 -13.76 16.99 28.84
CA SER A 226 -12.65 16.05 28.57
C SER A 226 -11.79 16.45 27.38
N ASN A 227 -12.19 17.48 26.62
CA ASN A 227 -11.59 17.87 25.35
C ASN A 227 -11.40 16.70 24.36
N LYS A 228 -12.40 15.81 24.29
CA LYS A 228 -12.41 14.63 23.41
C LYS A 228 -13.71 14.53 22.61
N PHE A 229 -13.64 13.82 21.49
CA PHE A 229 -14.82 13.39 20.74
C PHE A 229 -15.31 12.03 21.23
N ALA A 230 -16.60 11.92 21.53
CA ALA A 230 -17.33 10.66 21.66
C ALA A 230 -18.00 10.32 20.32
N TYR A 231 -17.93 9.06 19.90
CA TYR A 231 -18.52 8.60 18.63
C TYR A 231 -19.79 7.81 18.93
N MET A 232 -20.95 8.38 18.57
CA MET A 232 -22.26 7.90 19.01
C MET A 232 -22.97 7.00 17.98
N GLY A 233 -22.42 6.85 16.78
CA GLY A 233 -23.03 6.10 15.65
C GLY A 233 -22.65 4.61 15.58
N HIS A 234 -22.61 3.91 16.70
CA HIS A 234 -22.05 2.54 16.82
C HIS A 234 -22.84 1.43 16.09
N ARG A 235 -24.07 1.71 15.59
CA ARG A 235 -24.94 0.70 14.93
C ARG A 235 -25.37 1.05 13.51
N ARG A 236 -24.70 2.00 12.85
CA ARG A 236 -25.15 2.58 11.57
C ARG A 236 -25.29 1.57 10.42
N TRP A 237 -24.47 0.53 10.39
CA TRP A 237 -24.41 -0.46 9.30
C TRP A 237 -25.01 -1.82 9.69
N LEU A 238 -25.67 -1.88 10.84
CA LEU A 238 -26.31 -3.10 11.34
C LEU A 238 -27.83 -2.99 11.13
N PRO A 239 -28.51 -4.08 10.76
CA PRO A 239 -29.97 -4.13 10.78
C PRO A 239 -30.50 -3.72 12.16
N ARG A 240 -31.70 -3.11 12.21
CA ARG A 240 -32.33 -2.71 13.50
C ARG A 240 -32.43 -3.87 14.50
N ASN A 241 -32.66 -5.08 13.99
CA ASN A 241 -32.83 -6.29 14.80
C ASN A 241 -31.52 -7.07 14.99
N HIS A 242 -30.37 -6.47 14.66
CA HIS A 242 -29.08 -7.12 14.87
C HIS A 242 -28.85 -7.36 16.38
N PRO A 243 -28.37 -8.55 16.79
CA PRO A 243 -28.27 -8.94 18.21
C PRO A 243 -27.19 -8.19 19.00
N TYR A 244 -26.39 -7.38 18.30
CA TYR A 244 -25.37 -6.46 18.85
C TYR A 244 -25.64 -5.04 18.36
#